data_AF-A0A2A3C6L5-F1
#
_entry.id   AF-A0A2A3C6L5-F1
#
_cell.length_a   1.000
_cell.length_b   1.000
_cell.length_c   1.000
_cell.angle_alpha   90.00
_cell.angle_beta   90.00
_cell.angle_gamma   90.00
#
_symmetry.space_group_name_H-M   'P 1'
#
loop_
_entity.id
_entity.type
_entity.pdbx_description
1 polymer ?
#
loop_
_entity_poly.entity_id
_entity_poly.type
_entity_poly.pdbx_seq_one_letter_code
_entity_poly.pdbx_strand_id
1 'polypeptide(L)'
;MKTAFCSLVGAIAVLAAGATTSLANDRYADVPPVMVSPDLSAPWVLQLGHAPGIVRPTRQATQQPLRRLLQAQPGQQRTAAVGQPAKRMAARPQINPIYLPQEVAYDGPQKPGTIVIDTKDNFLYLVEKDGKARRYGVGTGKPGFEWSGTHKITDKRVWPDWRPPAVMIKREAAKGRYLPTYLAGGIENPLGARALYLGTTEYRIHGTNQPWTIGGAVSSGCIRMRNEDVVDLYERVNIGTTVVVI
;
A
#
# COMPACT_ATOMS: atom_id res chain seq x y z
N MET A 1 86.12 -14.31 -18.75
CA MET A 1 85.63 -14.97 -19.98
C MET A 1 84.43 -15.83 -19.64
N LYS A 2 83.39 -15.75 -20.49
CA LYS A 2 82.15 -16.56 -20.54
C LYS A 2 80.96 -16.07 -19.70
N THR A 3 80.26 -15.15 -20.34
CA THR A 3 78.82 -14.88 -20.39
C THR A 3 77.90 -16.10 -20.18
N ALA A 4 76.83 -15.90 -19.40
CA ALA A 4 75.53 -16.52 -19.64
C ALA A 4 74.43 -15.62 -19.03
N PHE A 5 73.87 -14.75 -19.87
CA PHE A 5 72.66 -13.99 -19.61
C PHE A 5 71.48 -14.96 -19.79
N CYS A 6 70.72 -15.24 -18.73
CA CYS A 6 69.47 -16.00 -18.83
C CYS A 6 68.32 -15.02 -18.58
N SER A 7 67.76 -14.49 -19.66
CA SER A 7 66.60 -13.60 -19.64
C SER A 7 65.35 -14.42 -19.31
N LEU A 8 64.84 -14.31 -18.08
CA LEU A 8 63.49 -14.74 -17.74
C LEU A 8 62.52 -13.61 -18.11
N VAL A 9 61.92 -13.68 -19.29
CA VAL A 9 60.75 -12.87 -19.64
C VAL A 9 59.54 -13.52 -18.97
N GLY A 10 59.20 -13.04 -17.77
CA GLY A 10 57.93 -13.38 -17.12
C GLY A 10 56.80 -12.61 -17.80
N ALA A 11 55.92 -13.31 -18.51
CA ALA A 11 54.72 -12.73 -19.10
C ALA A 11 53.76 -12.29 -17.99
N ILE A 12 53.62 -10.97 -17.79
CA ILE A 12 52.54 -10.40 -17.00
C ILE A 12 51.27 -10.44 -17.87
N ALA A 13 50.40 -11.41 -17.62
CA ALA A 13 49.05 -11.39 -18.15
C ALA A 13 48.23 -10.36 -17.36
N VAL A 14 48.12 -9.14 -17.89
CA VAL A 14 47.15 -8.16 -17.41
C VAL A 14 45.78 -8.62 -17.89
N LEU A 15 45.04 -9.30 -17.01
CA LEU A 15 43.59 -9.50 -17.18
C LEU A 15 42.90 -8.16 -16.94
N ALA A 16 42.70 -7.40 -18.00
CA ALA A 16 41.75 -6.28 -18.01
C ALA A 16 40.34 -6.86 -17.90
N ALA A 17 39.84 -7.03 -16.67
CA ALA A 17 38.43 -7.25 -16.43
C ALA A 17 37.69 -5.96 -16.84
N GLY A 18 37.11 -5.97 -18.03
CA GLY A 18 36.21 -4.92 -18.49
C GLY A 18 35.04 -4.81 -17.51
N ALA A 19 34.95 -3.69 -16.79
CA ALA A 19 33.77 -3.35 -16.05
C ALA A 19 32.67 -3.01 -17.07
N THR A 20 31.82 -3.99 -17.40
CA THR A 20 30.56 -3.72 -18.09
C THR A 20 29.67 -2.97 -17.10
N THR A 21 29.42 -1.69 -17.37
CA THR A 21 28.36 -0.95 -16.71
C THR A 21 27.03 -1.61 -17.07
N SER A 22 26.50 -2.43 -16.16
CA SER A 22 25.15 -2.95 -16.26
C SER A 22 24.19 -1.77 -16.10
N LEU A 23 23.64 -1.26 -17.20
CA LEU A 23 22.55 -0.29 -17.16
C LEU A 23 21.32 -0.94 -16.52
N ALA A 24 20.94 -0.45 -15.34
CA ALA A 24 19.84 -0.96 -14.53
C ALA A 24 18.43 -0.59 -15.05
N ASN A 25 18.25 -0.47 -16.37
CA ASN A 25 17.03 0.09 -16.96
C ASN A 25 16.14 -0.89 -17.74
N ASP A 26 16.58 -2.13 -17.97
CA ASP A 26 15.83 -3.06 -18.84
C ASP A 26 14.82 -3.97 -18.10
N ARG A 27 14.61 -3.79 -16.79
CA ARG A 27 13.66 -4.61 -16.01
C ARG A 27 12.23 -4.09 -15.93
N TYR A 28 11.90 -3.01 -16.64
CA TYR A 28 10.57 -2.38 -16.60
C TYR A 28 9.87 -2.30 -17.97
N ALA A 29 10.40 -2.92 -19.02
CA ALA A 29 9.90 -2.71 -20.38
C ALA A 29 8.61 -3.47 -20.74
N ASP A 30 8.25 -4.54 -20.02
CA ASP A 30 7.07 -5.35 -20.37
C ASP A 30 6.07 -5.43 -19.22
N VAL A 31 5.23 -4.39 -19.09
CA VAL A 31 3.99 -4.48 -18.30
C VAL A 31 2.90 -5.00 -19.24
N PRO A 32 2.30 -6.18 -19.01
CA PRO A 32 1.18 -6.63 -19.83
C PRO A 32 0.02 -5.62 -19.72
N PRO A 33 -0.77 -5.41 -20.78
CA PRO A 33 -1.88 -4.47 -20.73
C PRO A 33 -2.84 -4.85 -19.59
N VAL A 34 -3.18 -3.87 -18.76
CA VAL A 34 -4.19 -4.01 -17.71
C VAL A 34 -5.52 -4.29 -18.37
N MET A 35 -5.98 -5.54 -18.29
CA MET A 35 -7.36 -5.92 -18.59
C MET A 35 -8.23 -5.40 -17.45
N VAL A 36 -8.85 -4.23 -17.66
CA VAL A 36 -9.91 -3.76 -16.76
C VAL A 36 -11.15 -4.61 -17.06
N SER A 37 -11.59 -5.43 -16.09
CA SER A 37 -12.86 -6.12 -16.19
C SER A 37 -13.99 -5.09 -16.32
N PRO A 38 -14.92 -5.24 -17.28
CA PRO A 38 -15.96 -4.24 -17.54
C PRO A 38 -17.15 -4.30 -16.57
N ASP A 39 -16.94 -4.66 -15.29
CA ASP A 39 -18.01 -4.83 -14.31
C ASP A 39 -17.86 -3.92 -13.07
N LEU A 40 -17.67 -2.61 -13.30
CA LEU A 40 -17.84 -1.59 -12.24
C LEU A 40 -19.33 -1.36 -11.84
N SER A 41 -20.20 -2.34 -12.06
CA SER A 41 -21.60 -2.34 -11.62
C SER A 41 -21.84 -3.29 -10.45
N ALA A 42 -20.84 -3.60 -9.64
CA ALA A 42 -21.02 -4.41 -8.45
C ALA A 42 -21.95 -3.66 -7.45
N PRO A 43 -23.16 -4.18 -7.16
CA PRO A 43 -24.22 -3.44 -6.46
C PRO A 43 -23.91 -3.15 -4.97
N TRP A 44 -22.81 -3.66 -4.42
CA TRP A 44 -22.47 -3.52 -3.00
C TRP A 44 -21.86 -2.15 -2.63
N VAL A 45 -21.37 -1.37 -3.60
CA VAL A 45 -20.76 -0.04 -3.34
C VAL A 45 -21.81 1.04 -3.00
N LEU A 46 -23.10 0.79 -3.30
CA LEU A 46 -24.18 1.76 -3.09
C LEU A 46 -25.05 1.51 -1.84
N GLN A 47 -24.76 0.48 -1.05
CA GLN A 47 -25.64 0.07 0.07
C GLN A 47 -25.25 0.68 1.44
N LEU A 48 -24.82 1.95 1.44
CA LEU A 48 -24.54 2.74 2.66
C LEU A 48 -25.41 4.00 2.78
N GLY A 49 -26.65 3.95 2.27
CA GLY A 49 -27.63 5.02 2.50
C GLY A 49 -29.07 4.56 2.28
N HIS A 50 -29.84 4.57 3.37
CA HIS A 50 -31.30 4.73 3.49
C HIS A 50 -32.26 4.02 2.49
N ALA A 51 -33.08 3.11 3.00
CA ALA A 51 -34.46 2.88 2.55
C ALA A 51 -35.40 3.93 3.22
N PRO A 52 -36.65 4.23 2.78
CA PRO A 52 -37.57 3.35 2.01
C PRO A 52 -38.39 4.04 0.89
N GLY A 53 -39.13 3.24 0.10
CA GLY A 53 -40.22 3.74 -0.75
C GLY A 53 -40.67 2.78 -1.85
N ILE A 54 -41.80 2.12 -1.63
CA ILE A 54 -42.52 1.26 -2.57
C ILE A 54 -43.35 2.13 -3.52
N VAL A 55 -43.22 1.97 -4.85
CA VAL A 55 -44.34 2.06 -5.85
C VAL A 55 -44.00 1.21 -7.08
N ARG A 56 -44.95 0.35 -7.50
CA ARG A 56 -44.92 -0.50 -8.71
C ARG A 56 -45.59 0.20 -9.91
N PRO A 57 -45.38 -0.29 -11.16
CA PRO A 57 -45.42 0.50 -12.39
C PRO A 57 -46.78 0.46 -13.12
N THR A 58 -47.01 1.42 -14.01
CA THR A 58 -48.04 1.31 -15.05
C THR A 58 -47.44 1.51 -16.44
N ARG A 59 -47.72 0.54 -17.29
CA ARG A 59 -47.35 0.35 -18.68
C ARG A 59 -48.44 0.99 -19.56
N GLN A 60 -48.07 1.66 -20.65
CA GLN A 60 -48.89 1.84 -21.87
C GLN A 60 -47.93 2.43 -22.94
N ALA A 61 -47.39 1.62 -23.85
CA ALA A 61 -48.01 1.06 -25.05
C ALA A 61 -48.29 2.12 -26.15
N THR A 62 -47.52 1.97 -27.25
CA THR A 62 -47.89 2.14 -28.67
C THR A 62 -48.21 3.54 -29.19
N GLN A 63 -47.44 4.02 -30.19
CA GLN A 63 -47.83 4.00 -31.61
C GLN A 63 -46.74 4.64 -32.51
N GLN A 64 -46.26 3.89 -33.50
CA GLN A 64 -45.73 4.37 -34.79
C GLN A 64 -46.84 4.15 -35.82
N PRO A 65 -47.00 4.98 -36.88
CA PRO A 65 -46.13 5.00 -38.08
C PRO A 65 -45.98 6.45 -38.64
N LEU A 66 -45.35 6.82 -39.76
CA LEU A 66 -44.99 6.18 -41.02
C LEU A 66 -43.86 7.03 -41.67
N ARG A 67 -42.95 6.37 -42.39
CA ARG A 67 -41.82 6.96 -43.14
C ARG A 67 -42.25 8.07 -44.12
N ARG A 68 -41.55 9.20 -44.10
CA ARG A 68 -41.22 9.98 -45.31
C ARG A 68 -39.71 9.89 -45.55
N LEU A 69 -39.33 9.36 -46.70
CA LEU A 69 -37.97 9.49 -47.23
C LEU A 69 -37.76 10.95 -47.66
N LEU A 70 -36.96 11.68 -46.90
CA LEU A 70 -36.36 12.94 -47.33
C LEU A 70 -34.90 12.67 -47.67
N GLN A 71 -34.53 13.00 -48.90
CA GLN A 71 -33.19 12.88 -49.46
C GLN A 71 -32.19 13.68 -48.61
N ALA A 72 -31.15 13.01 -48.11
CA ALA A 72 -30.08 13.64 -47.36
C ALA A 72 -29.09 14.33 -48.31
N GLN A 73 -28.99 15.66 -48.21
CA GLN A 73 -27.81 16.40 -48.67
C GLN A 73 -26.69 16.19 -47.64
N PRO A 74 -25.45 15.86 -48.03
CA PRO A 74 -24.34 15.76 -47.09
C PRO A 74 -23.92 17.15 -46.62
N GLY A 75 -24.60 17.65 -45.59
CA GLY A 75 -24.18 18.80 -44.80
C GLY A 75 -22.97 18.41 -43.96
N GLN A 76 -21.90 19.20 -44.10
CA GLN A 76 -20.63 19.08 -43.40
C GLN A 76 -20.86 19.08 -41.88
N GLN A 77 -20.97 17.89 -41.27
CA GLN A 77 -21.07 17.73 -39.83
C GLN A 77 -19.72 18.06 -39.21
N ARG A 78 -19.55 19.31 -38.77
CA ARG A 78 -18.58 19.63 -37.74
C ARG A 78 -19.03 18.92 -36.46
N THR A 79 -18.49 17.73 -36.21
CA THR A 79 -18.59 17.09 -34.90
C THR A 79 -17.84 18.00 -33.93
N ALA A 80 -18.58 18.84 -33.21
CA ALA A 80 -18.08 19.41 -31.97
C ALA A 80 -17.80 18.22 -31.06
N ALA A 81 -16.53 17.86 -30.91
CA ALA A 81 -16.12 16.89 -29.92
C ALA A 81 -16.58 17.43 -28.56
N VAL A 82 -17.64 16.84 -28.00
CA VAL A 82 -17.97 17.03 -26.60
C VAL A 82 -16.78 16.49 -25.83
N GLY A 83 -15.91 17.39 -25.38
CA GLY A 83 -14.79 17.02 -24.52
C GLY A 83 -15.36 16.24 -23.34
N GLN A 84 -14.92 14.99 -23.18
CA GLN A 84 -15.26 14.22 -22.00
C GLN A 84 -14.91 15.08 -20.78
N PRO A 85 -15.82 15.27 -19.82
CA PRO A 85 -15.46 15.96 -18.59
C PRO A 85 -14.31 15.16 -17.99
N ALA A 86 -13.12 15.78 -17.91
CA ALA A 86 -11.99 15.18 -17.24
C ALA A 86 -12.48 14.69 -15.89
N LYS A 87 -12.42 13.37 -15.65
CA LYS A 87 -12.78 12.79 -14.35
C LYS A 87 -11.99 13.60 -13.33
N ARG A 88 -12.69 14.45 -12.58
CA ARG A 88 -12.10 15.21 -11.48
C ARG A 88 -11.64 14.13 -10.51
N MET A 89 -10.36 13.76 -10.59
CA MET A 89 -9.76 12.85 -9.63
C MET A 89 -10.07 13.48 -8.28
N ALA A 90 -10.96 12.85 -7.51
CA ALA A 90 -11.27 13.34 -6.18
C ALA A 90 -9.93 13.51 -5.47
N ALA A 91 -9.63 14.74 -5.04
CA ALA A 91 -8.39 15.04 -4.35
C ALA A 91 -8.29 14.05 -3.20
N ARG A 92 -7.29 13.17 -3.24
CA ARG A 92 -7.06 12.21 -2.15
C ARG A 92 -6.92 13.04 -0.86
N PRO A 93 -7.60 12.66 0.24
CA PRO A 93 -7.48 13.41 1.49
C PRO A 93 -6.00 13.60 1.82
N GLN A 94 -5.58 14.85 1.94
CA GLN A 94 -4.18 15.19 2.15
C GLN A 94 -3.81 14.81 3.59
N ILE A 95 -2.79 13.97 3.74
CA ILE A 95 -2.28 13.56 5.06
C ILE A 95 -1.62 14.77 5.71
N ASN A 96 -1.85 14.96 7.02
CA ASN A 96 -1.16 16.00 7.76
C ASN A 96 0.37 15.77 7.67
N PRO A 97 1.15 16.76 7.18
CA PRO A 97 2.59 16.61 6.98
C PRO A 97 3.39 16.15 8.20
N ILE A 98 2.88 16.34 9.42
CA ILE A 98 3.52 15.85 10.65
C ILE A 98 3.69 14.32 10.65
N TYR A 99 2.82 13.59 9.95
CA TYR A 99 2.84 12.13 9.86
C TYR A 99 3.68 11.61 8.69
N LEU A 100 4.34 12.49 7.92
CA LEU A 100 5.34 12.08 6.94
C LEU A 100 6.64 11.64 7.66
N PRO A 101 7.46 10.76 7.04
CA PRO A 101 8.73 10.35 7.61
C PRO A 101 9.65 11.54 7.89
N GLN A 102 10.23 11.58 9.09
CA GLN A 102 11.13 12.64 9.52
C GLN A 102 12.27 12.04 10.35
N GLU A 103 13.48 12.57 10.19
CA GLU A 103 14.55 12.33 11.16
C GLU A 103 14.32 13.26 12.36
N VAL A 104 14.37 12.71 13.57
CA VAL A 104 14.16 13.44 14.82
C VAL A 104 15.24 13.09 15.82
N ALA A 105 15.47 13.97 16.79
CA ALA A 105 16.27 13.63 17.96
C ALA A 105 15.57 12.52 18.77
N TYR A 106 16.37 11.66 19.39
CA TYR A 106 15.91 10.53 20.18
C TYR A 106 16.75 10.41 21.46
N ASP A 107 16.09 10.61 22.59
CA ASP A 107 16.64 10.61 23.95
C ASP A 107 16.21 9.38 24.77
N GLY A 108 15.45 8.46 24.15
CA GLY A 108 14.98 7.24 24.79
C GLY A 108 16.09 6.23 25.09
N PRO A 109 15.87 5.29 26.03
CA PRO A 109 16.88 4.31 26.46
C PRO A 109 17.14 3.18 25.43
N GLN A 110 16.35 3.08 24.36
CA GLN A 110 16.41 1.98 23.41
C GLN A 110 17.64 2.09 22.49
N LYS A 111 18.22 0.93 22.15
CA LYS A 111 19.42 0.85 21.31
C LYS A 111 19.09 1.09 19.82
N PRO A 112 20.05 1.58 19.02
CA PRO A 112 19.91 1.66 17.57
C PRO A 112 19.45 0.34 16.95
N GLY A 113 18.55 0.41 15.97
CA GLY A 113 17.89 -0.74 15.34
C GLY A 113 16.63 -1.23 16.06
N THR A 114 16.26 -0.62 17.20
CA THR A 114 14.98 -0.89 17.88
C THR A 114 13.85 -0.10 17.22
N ILE A 115 12.68 -0.71 17.09
CA ILE A 115 11.44 -0.01 16.76
C ILE A 115 10.74 0.37 18.08
N VAL A 116 10.34 1.63 18.22
CA VAL A 116 9.50 2.10 19.31
C VAL A 116 8.19 2.64 18.73
N ILE A 117 7.05 2.19 19.24
CA ILE A 117 5.73 2.65 18.80
C ILE A 117 5.09 3.37 19.97
N ASP A 118 4.84 4.66 19.78
CA ASP A 118 4.03 5.46 20.68
C ASP A 118 2.58 5.43 20.19
N THR A 119 1.73 4.74 20.95
CA THR A 119 0.33 4.55 20.59
C THR A 119 -0.53 5.77 20.88
N LYS A 120 -0.09 6.68 21.75
CA LYS A 120 -0.81 7.91 22.11
C LYS A 120 -0.65 8.97 21.04
N ASP A 121 0.59 9.17 20.59
CA ASP A 121 0.92 10.20 19.61
C ASP A 121 0.86 9.70 18.17
N ASN A 122 0.61 8.39 17.98
CA ASN A 122 0.50 7.73 16.69
C ASN A 122 1.79 7.83 15.85
N PHE A 123 2.93 7.60 16.50
CA PHE A 123 4.23 7.58 15.85
C PHE A 123 4.95 6.25 16.06
N LEU A 124 5.69 5.84 15.03
CA LEU A 124 6.67 4.77 15.07
C LEU A 124 8.05 5.37 14.87
N TYR A 125 9.00 5.01 15.71
CA TYR A 125 10.39 5.45 15.67
C TYR A 125 11.26 4.24 15.38
N LEU A 126 12.04 4.28 14.30
CA LEU A 126 13.19 3.41 14.14
C LEU A 126 14.39 4.11 14.74
N VAL A 127 14.89 3.61 15.87
CA VAL A 127 16.03 4.20 16.57
C VAL A 127 17.29 4.06 15.71
N GLU A 128 17.97 5.16 15.48
CA GLU A 128 19.20 5.25 14.71
C GLU A 128 20.38 5.56 15.65
N LYS A 129 21.58 5.71 15.09
CA LYS A 129 22.77 6.09 15.87
C LYS A 129 22.72 7.58 16.21
N ASP A 130 23.69 8.01 17.03
CA ASP A 130 23.96 9.44 17.30
C ASP A 130 22.77 10.21 17.91
N GLY A 131 21.95 9.52 18.72
CA GLY A 131 20.80 10.14 19.40
C GLY A 131 19.69 10.55 18.45
N LYS A 132 19.50 9.80 17.35
CA LYS A 132 18.48 10.07 16.33
C LYS A 132 17.51 8.91 16.19
N ALA A 133 16.36 9.18 15.61
CA ALA A 133 15.43 8.18 15.12
C ALA A 133 14.75 8.65 13.85
N ARG A 134 14.40 7.69 13.00
CA ARG A 134 13.49 7.92 11.88
C ARG A 134 12.06 7.71 12.36
N ARG A 135 11.31 8.80 12.43
CA ARG A 135 9.90 8.82 12.85
C ARG A 135 8.97 8.66 11.65
N TYR A 136 7.94 7.85 11.80
CA TYR A 136 6.87 7.61 10.84
C TYR A 136 5.52 7.84 11.51
N GLY A 137 4.57 8.45 10.80
CA GLY A 137 3.17 8.45 11.26
C GLY A 137 2.54 7.07 11.09
N VAL A 138 1.75 6.66 12.09
CA VAL A 138 1.04 5.38 12.07
C VAL A 138 -0.45 5.54 12.40
N GLY A 139 -1.26 4.54 12.06
CA GLY A 139 -2.61 4.37 12.59
C GLY A 139 -2.61 3.24 13.62
N THR A 140 -3.18 3.48 14.79
CA THR A 140 -3.09 2.59 15.96
C THR A 140 -4.44 1.94 16.28
N GLY A 141 -4.47 1.12 17.34
CA GLY A 141 -5.69 0.49 17.84
C GLY A 141 -6.71 1.51 18.33
N LYS A 142 -7.99 1.26 18.04
CA LYS A 142 -9.10 1.97 18.69
C LYS A 142 -9.10 1.74 20.20
N PRO A 143 -9.81 2.58 20.98
CA PRO A 143 -10.08 2.30 22.38
C PRO A 143 -10.59 0.86 22.60
N GLY A 144 -9.96 0.14 23.52
CA GLY A 144 -10.15 -1.28 23.80
C GLY A 144 -9.33 -2.25 22.92
N PHE A 145 -8.45 -1.74 22.05
CA PHE A 145 -7.52 -2.53 21.23
C PHE A 145 -6.06 -2.09 21.45
N GLU A 146 -5.79 -1.32 22.48
CA GLU A 146 -4.46 -0.95 22.91
C GLU A 146 -3.73 -2.14 23.52
N TRP A 147 -2.42 -2.13 23.37
CA TRP A 147 -1.51 -3.11 23.95
C TRP A 147 -0.13 -2.48 24.06
N SER A 148 0.67 -2.99 24.98
CA SER A 148 2.01 -2.50 25.24
C SER A 148 2.94 -3.67 25.54
N GLY A 149 4.24 -3.41 25.50
CA GLY A 149 5.26 -4.41 25.83
C GLY A 149 6.37 -4.49 24.79
N THR A 150 7.21 -5.52 24.97
CA THR A 150 8.37 -5.77 24.10
C THR A 150 8.15 -7.03 23.28
N HIS A 151 8.35 -6.90 21.98
CA HIS A 151 8.11 -7.92 20.98
C HIS A 151 9.31 -8.02 20.03
N LYS A 152 9.23 -9.00 19.11
CA LYS A 152 10.21 -9.17 18.04
C LYS A 152 9.50 -9.33 16.71
N ILE A 153 10.11 -8.83 15.65
CA ILE A 153 9.70 -9.17 14.30
C ILE A 153 10.05 -10.65 14.06
N THR A 154 9.04 -11.48 13.80
CA THR A 154 9.19 -12.93 13.60
C THR A 154 9.04 -13.34 12.15
N ASP A 155 8.30 -12.58 11.35
CA ASP A 155 8.13 -12.81 9.92
C ASP A 155 7.95 -11.50 9.17
N LYS A 156 8.19 -11.54 7.86
CA LYS A 156 8.15 -10.41 6.93
C LYS A 156 7.55 -10.87 5.60
N ARG A 157 6.53 -10.16 5.10
CA ARG A 157 5.85 -10.49 3.85
C ARG A 157 5.71 -9.29 2.93
N VAL A 158 5.97 -9.54 1.64
CA VAL A 158 5.65 -8.67 0.51
C VAL A 158 4.24 -9.00 0.04
N TRP A 159 3.38 -7.99 -0.14
CA TRP A 159 1.98 -8.16 -0.53
C TRP A 159 1.28 -9.30 0.23
N PRO A 160 1.17 -9.19 1.57
CA PRO A 160 0.64 -10.26 2.40
C PRO A 160 -0.83 -10.55 2.08
N ASP A 161 -1.18 -11.83 2.08
CA ASP A 161 -2.58 -12.26 2.15
C ASP A 161 -3.21 -11.83 3.48
N TRP A 162 -4.50 -11.49 3.43
CA TRP A 162 -5.26 -11.12 4.61
C TRP A 162 -6.35 -12.15 4.92
N ARG A 163 -6.34 -12.62 6.16
CA ARG A 163 -7.37 -13.48 6.75
C ARG A 163 -7.85 -12.81 8.03
N PRO A 164 -9.00 -12.12 8.04
CA PRO A 164 -9.47 -11.46 9.25
C PRO A 164 -9.74 -12.51 10.35
N PRO A 165 -9.42 -12.22 11.62
CA PRO A 165 -9.77 -13.09 12.73
C PRO A 165 -11.27 -13.35 12.80
N ALA A 166 -11.68 -14.56 13.17
CA ALA A 166 -13.10 -14.92 13.26
C ALA A 166 -13.92 -13.97 14.16
N VAL A 167 -13.29 -13.49 15.26
CA VAL A 167 -13.89 -12.49 16.16
C VAL A 167 -14.15 -11.17 15.44
N MET A 168 -13.25 -10.74 14.54
CA MET A 168 -13.43 -9.54 13.73
C MET A 168 -14.60 -9.71 12.76
N ILE A 169 -14.69 -10.85 12.07
CA ILE A 169 -15.79 -11.16 11.15
C ILE A 169 -17.13 -11.09 11.88
N LYS A 170 -17.24 -11.77 13.04
CA LYS A 170 -18.46 -11.78 13.85
C LYS A 170 -18.86 -10.37 14.32
N ARG A 171 -17.88 -9.57 14.78
CA ARG A 171 -18.10 -8.20 15.25
C ARG A 171 -18.62 -7.27 14.14
N GLU A 172 -18.08 -7.40 12.94
CA GLU A 172 -18.50 -6.56 11.81
C GLU A 172 -19.84 -7.00 11.23
N ALA A 173 -20.10 -8.31 11.18
CA ALA A 173 -21.41 -8.87 10.81
C ALA A 173 -22.53 -8.40 11.75
N ALA A 174 -22.26 -8.33 13.06
CA ALA A 174 -23.20 -7.78 14.04
C ALA A 174 -23.56 -6.30 13.80
N LYS A 175 -22.75 -5.58 13.01
CA LYS A 175 -23.00 -4.19 12.60
C LYS A 175 -23.56 -4.08 11.18
N GLY A 176 -24.02 -5.19 10.60
CA GLY A 176 -24.54 -5.25 9.24
C GLY A 176 -23.47 -5.14 8.15
N ARG A 177 -22.17 -5.33 8.48
CA ARG A 177 -21.07 -5.27 7.51
C ARG A 177 -20.54 -6.65 7.18
N TYR A 178 -20.32 -6.89 5.89
CA TYR A 178 -19.67 -8.09 5.41
C TYR A 178 -18.15 -7.91 5.34
N LEU A 179 -17.40 -8.86 5.90
CA LEU A 179 -15.95 -8.98 5.70
C LEU A 179 -15.65 -10.31 4.99
N PRO A 180 -14.81 -10.30 3.93
CA PRO A 180 -14.36 -11.53 3.30
C PRO A 180 -13.51 -12.35 4.27
N THR A 181 -13.56 -13.68 4.18
CA THR A 181 -12.74 -14.59 5.01
C THR A 181 -11.29 -14.68 4.52
N TYR A 182 -11.04 -14.25 3.28
CA TYR A 182 -9.74 -14.23 2.64
C TYR A 182 -9.69 -13.13 1.59
N LEU A 183 -8.58 -12.40 1.55
CA LEU A 183 -8.20 -11.51 0.46
C LEU A 183 -6.74 -11.81 0.10
N ALA A 184 -6.49 -12.04 -1.17
CA ALA A 184 -5.13 -12.17 -1.68
C ALA A 184 -4.35 -10.85 -1.52
N GLY A 185 -3.03 -10.93 -1.51
CA GLY A 185 -2.16 -9.75 -1.60
C GLY A 185 -2.50 -8.87 -2.82
N GLY A 186 -2.52 -7.55 -2.62
CA GLY A 186 -2.80 -6.59 -3.69
C GLY A 186 -3.21 -5.21 -3.17
N ILE A 187 -3.49 -4.28 -4.08
CA ILE A 187 -3.79 -2.87 -3.75
C ILE A 187 -5.04 -2.68 -2.89
N GLU A 188 -6.02 -3.57 -3.03
CA GLU A 188 -7.26 -3.56 -2.25
C GLU A 188 -7.12 -4.22 -0.88
N ASN A 189 -5.99 -4.90 -0.64
CA ASN A 189 -5.77 -5.62 0.61
C ASN A 189 -5.53 -4.62 1.76
N PRO A 190 -6.25 -4.74 2.89
CA PRO A 190 -6.13 -3.81 4.01
C PRO A 190 -4.78 -3.88 4.74
N LEU A 191 -3.95 -4.89 4.47
CA LEU A 191 -2.57 -5.01 4.94
C LEU A 191 -1.56 -4.24 4.06
N GLY A 192 -1.95 -3.80 2.87
CA GLY A 192 -1.12 -3.00 1.98
C GLY A 192 0.12 -3.72 1.44
N ALA A 193 1.18 -2.95 1.15
CA ALA A 193 2.32 -3.42 0.38
C ALA A 193 3.28 -4.36 1.16
N ARG A 194 3.39 -4.22 2.48
CA ARG A 194 4.27 -5.01 3.36
C ARG A 194 3.61 -5.29 4.70
N ALA A 195 3.99 -6.39 5.33
CA ALA A 195 3.71 -6.64 6.74
C ALA A 195 4.92 -7.24 7.47
N LEU A 196 5.08 -6.82 8.73
CA LEU A 196 6.04 -7.31 9.71
C LEU A 196 5.24 -7.88 10.88
N TYR A 197 5.46 -9.15 11.20
CA TYR A 197 4.67 -9.91 12.17
C TYR A 197 5.36 -9.88 13.54
N LEU A 198 4.57 -9.69 14.60
CA LEU A 198 5.11 -9.43 15.94
C LEU A 198 4.95 -10.65 16.87
N GLY A 199 6.03 -11.38 17.08
CA GLY A 199 6.07 -12.50 18.02
C GLY A 199 5.07 -13.60 17.68
N THR A 200 4.41 -14.11 18.71
CA THR A 200 3.28 -15.05 18.66
C THR A 200 1.94 -14.33 18.74
N THR A 201 1.92 -13.01 18.56
CA THR A 201 0.69 -12.21 18.64
C THR A 201 -0.05 -12.20 17.31
N GLU A 202 -1.29 -11.73 17.34
CA GLU A 202 -2.06 -11.40 16.13
C GLU A 202 -1.70 -10.02 15.55
N TYR A 203 -0.77 -9.29 16.17
CA TYR A 203 -0.41 -7.93 15.79
C TYR A 203 0.70 -7.88 14.75
N ARG A 204 0.60 -6.85 13.92
CA ARG A 204 1.45 -6.64 12.75
C ARG A 204 1.71 -5.15 12.58
N ILE A 205 2.89 -4.80 12.09
CA ILE A 205 3.17 -3.50 11.48
C ILE A 205 2.98 -3.69 9.99
N HIS A 206 2.06 -2.97 9.35
CA HIS A 206 1.71 -3.23 7.97
C HIS A 206 1.29 -1.96 7.22
N GLY A 207 1.21 -2.04 5.89
CA GLY A 207 0.75 -0.95 5.02
C GLY A 207 -0.75 -0.67 5.14
N THR A 208 -1.32 0.12 4.24
CA THR A 208 -2.75 0.40 4.24
C THR A 208 -3.21 0.79 2.84
N ASN A 209 -4.39 0.34 2.45
CA ASN A 209 -5.10 0.87 1.27
C ASN A 209 -5.88 2.16 1.59
N GLN A 210 -5.87 2.60 2.86
CA GLN A 210 -6.54 3.81 3.36
C GLN A 210 -5.53 4.72 4.06
N PRO A 211 -4.65 5.41 3.31
CA PRO A 211 -3.55 6.17 3.91
C PRO A 211 -4.01 7.45 4.63
N TRP A 212 -5.22 7.93 4.38
CA TRP A 212 -5.81 9.06 5.11
C TRP A 212 -6.17 8.76 6.57
N THR A 213 -6.08 7.49 7.00
CA THR A 213 -6.33 7.10 8.41
C THR A 213 -5.09 7.16 9.29
N ILE A 214 -3.93 7.51 8.73
CA ILE A 214 -2.69 7.66 9.48
C ILE A 214 -2.80 8.86 10.43
N GLY A 215 -2.29 8.69 11.66
CA GLY A 215 -2.44 9.66 12.75
C GLY A 215 -3.67 9.44 13.62
N GLY A 216 -4.49 8.41 13.35
CA GLY A 216 -5.69 8.11 14.11
C GLY A 216 -5.72 6.69 14.70
N ALA A 217 -6.53 6.53 15.74
CA ALA A 217 -6.85 5.26 16.38
C ALA A 217 -7.98 4.55 15.61
N VAL A 218 -7.64 3.72 14.61
CA VAL A 218 -8.59 3.16 13.63
C VAL A 218 -8.57 1.64 13.52
N SER A 219 -7.53 0.98 14.03
CA SER A 219 -7.30 -0.45 13.85
C SER A 219 -7.92 -1.29 14.99
N SER A 220 -7.87 -2.61 14.84
CA SER A 220 -8.15 -3.57 15.92
C SER A 220 -6.86 -4.05 16.62
N GLY A 221 -5.86 -3.18 16.70
CA GLY A 221 -4.60 -3.40 17.43
C GLY A 221 -3.35 -3.47 16.54
N CYS A 222 -3.49 -3.80 15.25
CA CYS A 222 -2.33 -3.71 14.32
C CYS A 222 -1.89 -2.25 14.10
N ILE A 223 -0.63 -2.07 13.72
CA ILE A 223 -0.03 -0.76 13.43
C ILE A 223 -0.06 -0.54 11.91
N ARG A 224 -0.85 0.44 11.47
CA ARG A 224 -1.01 0.79 10.04
C ARG A 224 -0.01 1.87 9.66
N MET A 225 0.64 1.72 8.52
CA MET A 225 1.58 2.68 7.94
C MET A 225 1.15 2.98 6.50
N ARG A 226 1.59 4.12 5.95
CA ARG A 226 1.51 4.30 4.50
C ARG A 226 2.31 3.21 3.79
N ASN A 227 1.95 2.91 2.54
CA ASN A 227 2.64 1.86 1.79
C ASN A 227 4.10 2.22 1.51
N GLU A 228 4.41 3.49 1.24
CA GLU A 228 5.77 3.97 1.05
C GLU A 228 6.60 3.81 2.34
N ASP A 229 6.00 4.15 3.47
CA ASP A 229 6.65 4.16 4.77
C ASP A 229 6.90 2.74 5.30
N VAL A 230 5.96 1.81 5.10
CA VAL A 230 6.16 0.42 5.49
C VAL A 230 7.18 -0.27 4.58
N VAL A 231 7.27 0.11 3.30
CA VAL A 231 8.32 -0.40 2.40
C VAL A 231 9.68 0.07 2.88
N ASP A 232 9.84 1.36 3.18
CA ASP A 232 11.08 1.91 3.75
C ASP A 232 11.47 1.21 5.07
N LEU A 233 10.52 1.05 6.00
CA LEU A 233 10.77 0.32 7.25
C LEU A 233 11.14 -1.14 6.99
N TYR A 234 10.43 -1.82 6.07
CA TYR A 234 10.65 -3.23 5.74
C TYR A 234 12.07 -3.47 5.25
N GLU A 235 12.64 -2.60 4.42
CA GLU A 235 14.01 -2.77 3.92
C GLU A 235 15.08 -2.49 5.01
N ARG A 236 14.74 -1.72 6.04
CA ARG A 236 15.69 -1.30 7.11
C ARG A 236 15.82 -2.28 8.26
N VAL A 237 14.81 -3.12 8.50
CA VAL A 237 14.74 -3.96 9.71
C VAL A 237 14.74 -5.45 9.36
N ASN A 238 15.27 -6.24 10.28
CA ASN A 238 15.44 -7.69 10.09
C ASN A 238 14.47 -8.48 10.98
N ILE A 239 14.27 -9.74 10.64
CA ILE A 239 13.69 -10.70 11.59
C ILE A 239 14.59 -10.72 12.84
N GLY A 240 13.97 -10.69 14.01
CA GLY A 240 14.63 -10.57 15.31
C GLY A 240 14.73 -9.14 15.85
N THR A 241 14.48 -8.10 15.03
CA THR A 241 14.42 -6.71 15.46
C THR A 241 13.44 -6.55 16.63
N THR A 242 13.90 -5.89 17.69
CA THR A 242 13.08 -5.60 18.87
C THR A 242 12.09 -4.49 18.57
N VAL A 243 10.86 -4.67 19.03
CA VAL A 243 9.76 -3.71 18.92
C VAL A 243 9.24 -3.42 20.33
N VAL A 244 9.21 -2.17 20.72
CA VAL A 244 8.69 -1.71 22.02
C VAL A 244 7.44 -0.88 21.77
N VAL A 245 6.35 -1.18 22.47
CA VAL A 245 5.09 -0.46 22.35
C VAL A 245 4.74 0.21 23.67
N ILE A 246 4.49 1.52 23.63
CA ILE A 246 4.25 2.40 24.78
C ILE A 246 2.95 3.20 24.64
#